data_AF-A0A1I6SC00-F1
#
_entry.id   AF-A0A1I6SC00-F1
#
_cell.length_a   1.000
_cell.length_b   1.000
_cell.length_c   1.000
_cell.angle_alpha   90.00
_cell.angle_beta   90.00
_cell.angle_gamma   90.00
#
_symmetry.space_group_name_H-M   'P 1'
#
loop_
_entity.id
_entity.type
_entity.pdbx_description
1 polymer ?
#
loop_
_entity_poly.entity_id
_entity_poly.type
_entity_poly.pdbx_seq_one_letter_code
_entity_poly.pdbx_strand_id
1 'polypeptide(L)'
;MKNVFLVVGLVIASFVAYNFYSASETPNTDGIITDVDPTDYFISVQATPISDYVVSLVVTTNIPLPVEVMAGVSAKGLAPTDTFIGVSERIKLTSPEQTIELDGRPENLPSGEYTADVTFYPRWGAENGTEQAKTIQHEIIGAVDVTLSGSGENRDQADQRNVAQKWVMENVSVGTAWNEDQFVQRMGPFEKSASTLNLHDAFFFPEADMTIVVSRVNNTVATWRFGEATH
;
A
#
# COMPACT_ATOMS: atom_id res chain seq x y z
N MET A 1 -36.42 6.63 1.84
CA MET A 1 -35.06 7.23 1.90
C MET A 1 -34.07 6.08 1.77
N LYS A 2 -33.14 6.18 0.81
CA LYS A 2 -32.21 5.11 0.43
C LYS A 2 -31.16 4.94 1.53
N ASN A 3 -31.08 3.74 2.10
CA ASN A 3 -29.97 3.33 2.97
C ASN A 3 -28.87 2.75 2.08
N VAL A 4 -27.70 3.38 2.10
CA VAL A 4 -26.48 2.88 1.47
C VAL A 4 -25.73 2.09 2.53
N PHE A 5 -25.59 0.79 2.33
CA PHE A 5 -24.71 -0.07 3.12
C PHE A 5 -23.28 0.08 2.61
N LEU A 6 -22.37 0.51 3.48
CA LEU A 6 -20.93 0.49 3.23
C LEU A 6 -20.42 -0.91 3.60
N VAL A 7 -19.99 -1.68 2.59
CA VAL A 7 -19.36 -3.00 2.79
C VAL A 7 -17.85 -2.77 2.86
N VAL A 8 -17.26 -2.91 4.04
CA VAL A 8 -15.81 -2.97 4.24
C VAL A 8 -15.41 -4.43 4.09
N GLY A 9 -14.84 -4.79 2.94
CA GLY A 9 -14.31 -6.12 2.66
C GLY A 9 -12.93 -6.28 3.29
N LEU A 10 -12.84 -7.14 4.31
CA LEU A 10 -11.60 -7.53 4.97
C LEU A 10 -11.11 -8.82 4.30
N VAL A 11 -9.97 -8.76 3.60
CA VAL A 11 -9.37 -9.94 2.95
C VAL A 11 -8.26 -10.48 3.85
N ILE A 12 -8.50 -11.68 4.39
CA ILE A 12 -7.55 -12.45 5.20
C ILE A 12 -6.73 -13.32 4.25
N ALA A 13 -5.46 -12.99 4.04
CA ALA A 13 -4.54 -13.86 3.29
C ALA A 13 -3.99 -14.96 4.20
N SER A 14 -4.26 -16.22 3.85
CA SER A 14 -3.77 -17.40 4.54
C SER A 14 -2.51 -17.91 3.84
N PHE A 15 -1.39 -17.97 4.54
CA PHE A 15 -0.11 -18.49 4.05
C PHE A 15 -0.11 -20.03 4.10
N VAL A 16 0.12 -20.70 2.97
CA VAL A 16 0.38 -22.15 2.92
C VAL A 16 1.72 -22.36 2.22
N ALA A 17 2.70 -22.91 2.95
CA ALA A 17 4.00 -23.29 2.41
C ALA A 17 3.93 -24.71 1.84
N TYR A 18 4.42 -24.94 0.61
CA TYR A 18 4.70 -26.29 0.09
C TYR A 18 6.11 -26.41 -0.48
N ASN A 19 6.75 -27.50 -0.08
CA ASN A 19 8.10 -27.92 -0.44
C ASN A 19 8.18 -28.38 -1.90
N PHE A 20 9.24 -27.97 -2.60
CA PHE A 20 9.58 -28.44 -3.95
C PHE A 20 10.05 -29.91 -3.93
N TYR A 21 9.45 -30.74 -4.77
CA TYR A 21 10.01 -32.00 -5.25
C TYR A 21 10.32 -31.83 -6.74
N SER A 22 11.59 -31.86 -7.11
CA SER A 22 12.03 -31.86 -8.51
C SER A 22 12.08 -33.29 -9.04
N ALA A 23 11.39 -33.56 -10.14
CA ALA A 23 11.66 -34.70 -11.00
C ALA A 23 11.90 -34.17 -12.42
N SER A 24 13.11 -34.41 -12.92
CA SER A 24 13.60 -34.02 -14.24
C SER A 24 13.23 -35.07 -15.30
N GLU A 25 12.66 -34.65 -16.44
CA GLU A 25 12.77 -35.40 -17.70
C GLU A 25 13.07 -34.47 -18.89
N THR A 26 13.89 -34.99 -19.79
CA THR A 26 14.59 -34.34 -20.93
C THR A 26 13.71 -34.10 -22.17
N PRO A 27 14.14 -33.21 -23.11
CA PRO A 27 13.27 -32.61 -24.12
C PRO A 27 13.21 -33.40 -25.43
N ASN A 28 12.06 -33.35 -26.10
CA ASN A 28 11.94 -33.67 -27.52
C ASN A 28 11.21 -32.54 -28.27
N THR A 29 11.88 -32.06 -29.31
CA THR A 29 11.50 -31.04 -30.28
C THR A 29 10.39 -31.54 -31.20
N ASP A 30 9.25 -30.84 -31.23
CA ASP A 30 8.50 -30.52 -32.46
C ASP A 30 7.41 -29.49 -32.14
N GLY A 31 7.23 -28.52 -33.03
CA GLY A 31 6.43 -27.31 -32.84
C GLY A 31 4.94 -27.56 -32.62
N ILE A 32 4.57 -27.71 -31.36
CA ILE A 32 3.21 -27.63 -30.83
C ILE A 32 3.19 -26.40 -29.95
N ILE A 33 2.23 -25.49 -30.14
CA ILE A 33 1.90 -24.51 -29.11
C ILE A 33 1.47 -25.38 -27.93
N THR A 34 2.38 -25.60 -26.99
CA THR A 34 2.11 -26.39 -25.80
C THR A 34 0.92 -25.73 -25.15
N ASP A 35 -0.20 -26.45 -25.17
CA ASP A 35 -1.33 -26.25 -24.29
C ASP A 35 -0.74 -26.33 -22.88
N VAL A 36 -0.35 -25.17 -22.35
CA VAL A 36 0.13 -25.05 -20.99
C VAL A 36 -1.05 -25.52 -20.18
N ASP A 37 -0.87 -26.59 -19.40
CA ASP A 37 -1.91 -27.03 -18.48
C ASP A 37 -2.38 -25.77 -17.72
N PRO A 38 -3.70 -25.46 -17.69
CA PRO A 38 -4.22 -24.28 -17.01
C PRO A 38 -3.78 -24.15 -15.54
N THR A 39 -3.16 -25.20 -14.98
CA THR A 39 -2.57 -25.24 -13.64
C THR A 39 -1.09 -24.82 -13.54
N ASP A 40 -0.38 -24.58 -14.65
CA ASP A 40 1.08 -24.27 -14.67
C ASP A 40 1.41 -22.78 -14.94
N TYR A 41 0.44 -21.88 -14.80
CA TYR A 41 0.71 -20.46 -14.96
C TYR A 41 1.52 -19.88 -13.78
N PHE A 42 2.45 -18.98 -14.08
CA PHE A 42 3.33 -18.36 -13.09
C PHE A 42 3.44 -16.85 -13.28
N ILE A 43 3.80 -16.17 -12.19
CA ILE A 43 4.35 -14.82 -12.17
C ILE A 43 5.65 -14.89 -11.38
N SER A 44 6.73 -14.38 -11.97
CA SER A 44 8.03 -14.20 -11.31
C SER A 44 8.32 -12.71 -11.25
N VAL A 45 8.86 -12.27 -10.11
CA VAL A 45 9.16 -10.86 -9.86
C VAL A 45 10.61 -10.74 -9.42
N GLN A 46 11.33 -9.79 -10.03
CA GLN A 46 12.58 -9.27 -9.49
C GLN A 46 12.35 -7.82 -9.07
N ALA A 47 12.80 -7.45 -7.88
CA ALA A 47 12.64 -6.10 -7.35
C ALA A 47 14.02 -5.46 -7.16
N THR A 48 14.17 -4.21 -7.63
CA THR A 48 15.38 -3.41 -7.42
C THR A 48 14.97 -2.02 -6.93
N PRO A 49 15.47 -1.55 -5.77
CA PRO A 49 15.27 -0.17 -5.37
C PRO A 49 16.06 0.74 -6.31
N ILE A 50 15.40 1.69 -6.95
CA ILE A 50 16.03 2.66 -7.87
C ILE A 50 16.13 4.06 -7.25
N SER A 51 15.43 4.30 -6.14
CA SER A 51 15.62 5.45 -5.24
C SER A 51 15.14 5.08 -3.83
N ASP A 52 15.11 6.05 -2.92
CA ASP A 52 14.68 5.82 -1.52
C ASP A 52 13.25 5.29 -1.42
N TYR A 53 12.37 5.65 -2.36
CA TYR A 53 10.94 5.28 -2.33
C TYR A 53 10.47 4.47 -3.52
N VAL A 54 11.27 4.40 -4.59
CA VAL A 54 10.83 3.80 -5.86
C VAL A 54 11.47 2.43 -6.04
N VAL A 55 10.62 1.44 -6.28
CA VAL A 55 11.03 0.07 -6.61
C VAL A 55 10.72 -0.20 -8.08
N SER A 56 11.72 -0.66 -8.82
CA SER A 56 11.54 -1.24 -10.15
C SER A 56 11.26 -2.73 -10.03
N LEU A 57 10.14 -3.18 -10.59
CA LEU A 57 9.72 -4.57 -10.65
C LEU A 57 9.85 -5.08 -12.08
N VAL A 58 10.73 -6.06 -12.30
CA VAL A 58 10.76 -6.83 -13.55
C VAL A 58 9.86 -8.04 -13.37
N VAL A 59 8.75 -8.04 -14.10
CA VAL A 59 7.72 -9.09 -14.04
C VAL A 59 7.87 -10.00 -15.24
N THR A 60 7.93 -11.30 -14.99
CA THR A 60 7.92 -12.34 -16.03
C THR A 60 6.75 -13.30 -15.82
N THR A 61 5.99 -13.61 -16.88
CA THR A 61 4.81 -14.48 -16.79
C THR A 61 4.56 -15.25 -18.08
N ASN A 62 3.92 -16.41 -17.96
CA ASN A 62 3.34 -17.18 -19.06
C ASN A 62 1.80 -17.09 -19.13
N ILE A 63 1.16 -16.22 -18.32
CA ILE A 63 -0.29 -16.01 -18.37
C ILE A 63 -0.70 -15.47 -19.76
N PRO A 64 -1.84 -15.89 -20.35
CA PRO A 64 -2.27 -15.42 -21.67
C PRO A 64 -2.61 -13.93 -21.68
N LEU A 65 -1.72 -13.12 -22.28
CA LEU A 65 -1.79 -11.66 -22.29
C LEU A 65 -2.78 -11.10 -23.33
N PRO A 66 -3.30 -9.87 -23.13
CA PRO A 66 -3.08 -9.01 -21.97
C PRO A 66 -3.94 -9.41 -20.76
N VAL A 67 -3.48 -9.07 -19.56
CA VAL A 67 -4.23 -9.25 -18.29
C VAL A 67 -4.00 -8.08 -17.35
N GLU A 68 -4.92 -7.89 -16.39
CA GLU A 68 -4.72 -6.96 -15.27
C GLU A 68 -4.20 -7.70 -14.04
N VAL A 69 -3.23 -7.10 -13.35
CA VAL A 69 -2.64 -7.57 -12.10
C VAL A 69 -2.63 -6.44 -11.07
N MET A 70 -2.51 -6.80 -9.80
CA MET A 70 -2.16 -5.85 -8.75
C MET A 70 -0.66 -5.96 -8.50
N ALA A 71 0.07 -4.85 -8.61
CA ALA A 71 1.45 -4.77 -8.19
C ALA A 71 1.51 -4.01 -6.87
N GLY A 72 2.29 -4.51 -5.90
CA GLY A 72 2.35 -3.95 -4.56
C GLY A 72 3.77 -3.94 -3.98
N VAL A 73 4.00 -3.01 -3.05
CA VAL A 73 5.14 -2.99 -2.14
C VAL A 73 4.59 -2.74 -0.75
N SER A 74 4.68 -3.72 0.14
CA SER A 74 4.12 -3.64 1.50
C SER A 74 5.16 -4.00 2.55
N ALA A 75 5.10 -3.36 3.71
CA ALA A 75 6.07 -3.59 4.78
C ALA A 75 6.02 -5.06 5.21
N LYS A 76 7.20 -5.66 5.39
CA LYS A 76 7.29 -7.08 5.68
C LYS A 76 6.85 -7.38 7.11
N GLY A 77 6.14 -8.50 7.29
CA GLY A 77 5.71 -8.99 8.60
C GLY A 77 4.62 -8.14 9.27
N LEU A 78 3.71 -7.56 8.49
CA LEU A 78 2.49 -6.95 9.01
C LEU A 78 1.53 -8.04 9.49
N ALA A 79 1.08 -7.94 10.74
CA ALA A 79 0.00 -8.77 11.26
C ALA A 79 -1.36 -8.28 10.71
N PRO A 80 -2.41 -9.12 10.68
CA PRO A 80 -3.73 -8.71 10.19
C PRO A 80 -4.38 -7.54 10.95
N THR A 81 -3.91 -7.26 12.17
CA THR A 81 -4.38 -6.17 13.02
C THR A 81 -3.54 -4.90 12.88
N ASP A 82 -2.39 -4.98 12.22
CA ASP A 82 -1.48 -3.85 12.07
C ASP A 82 -2.04 -2.85 11.07
N THR A 83 -1.63 -1.59 11.21
CA THR A 83 -1.89 -0.60 10.19
C THR A 83 -1.16 -1.00 8.91
N PHE A 84 -1.87 -1.02 7.78
CA PHE A 84 -1.26 -1.31 6.49
C PHE A 84 -0.23 -0.22 6.14
N ILE A 85 0.98 -0.64 5.76
CA ILE A 85 2.06 0.24 5.29
C ILE A 85 2.50 -0.29 3.93
N GLY A 86 2.17 0.40 2.85
CA GLY A 86 2.52 -0.02 1.51
C GLY A 86 1.83 0.80 0.43
N VAL A 87 2.25 0.57 -0.80
CA VAL A 87 1.63 1.12 -2.02
C VAL A 87 1.22 -0.03 -2.93
N SER A 88 0.10 0.12 -3.63
CA SER A 88 -0.35 -0.86 -4.62
C SER A 88 -1.02 -0.18 -5.80
N GLU A 89 -0.76 -0.67 -7.00
CA GLU A 89 -1.33 -0.16 -8.24
C GLU A 89 -1.85 -1.29 -9.12
N ARG A 90 -2.96 -1.04 -9.81
CA ARG A 90 -3.46 -1.95 -10.83
C ARG A 90 -2.71 -1.71 -12.14
N ILE A 91 -2.05 -2.75 -12.64
CA ILE A 91 -1.22 -2.68 -13.84
C ILE A 91 -1.76 -3.63 -14.91
N LYS A 92 -1.70 -3.20 -16.17
CA LYS A 92 -1.97 -4.06 -17.33
C LYS A 92 -0.66 -4.65 -17.84
N LEU A 93 -0.55 -5.97 -17.82
CA LEU A 93 0.55 -6.69 -18.46
C LEU A 93 0.22 -6.90 -19.94
N THR A 94 1.16 -6.53 -20.80
CA THR A 94 0.98 -6.62 -22.27
C THR A 94 2.09 -7.40 -22.97
N SER A 95 3.19 -7.68 -22.27
CA SER A 95 4.30 -8.52 -22.73
C SER A 95 4.67 -9.57 -21.67
N PRO A 96 5.23 -10.73 -22.08
CA PRO A 96 5.65 -11.79 -21.15
C PRO A 96 6.70 -11.36 -20.14
N GLU A 97 7.46 -10.31 -20.47
CA GLU A 97 8.36 -9.60 -19.58
C GLU A 97 8.01 -8.12 -19.63
N GLN A 98 7.76 -7.49 -18.48
CA GLN A 98 7.41 -6.07 -18.38
C GLN A 98 8.00 -5.47 -17.10
N THR A 99 8.55 -4.25 -17.22
CA THR A 99 9.04 -3.48 -16.07
C THR A 99 7.95 -2.52 -15.57
N ILE A 100 7.78 -2.45 -14.26
CA ILE A 100 6.83 -1.59 -13.55
C ILE A 100 7.61 -0.81 -12.51
N GLU A 101 7.26 0.45 -12.27
CA GLU A 101 7.80 1.24 -11.18
C GLU A 101 6.69 1.56 -10.18
N LEU A 102 6.93 1.29 -8.91
CA LEU A 102 6.02 1.65 -7.82
C LEU A 102 6.68 2.72 -6.96
N ASP A 103 5.98 3.85 -6.81
CA ASP A 103 6.45 5.01 -6.06
C ASP A 103 5.77 5.07 -4.68
N GLY A 104 6.56 4.83 -3.63
CA GLY A 104 6.12 4.91 -2.24
C GLY A 104 6.05 6.31 -1.64
N ARG A 105 6.43 7.37 -2.36
CA ARG A 105 6.42 8.75 -1.80
C ARG A 105 5.03 9.25 -1.39
N PRO A 106 3.95 9.01 -2.16
CA PRO A 106 2.62 9.51 -1.78
C PRO A 106 2.12 8.95 -0.44
N GLU A 107 2.53 7.72 -0.09
CA GLU A 107 2.20 7.06 1.17
C GLU A 107 3.26 7.26 2.26
N ASN A 108 4.29 8.07 1.96
CA ASN A 108 5.43 8.35 2.83
C ASN A 108 6.03 7.08 3.46
N LEU A 109 6.35 6.08 2.62
CA LEU A 109 6.82 4.78 3.11
C LEU A 109 8.09 4.91 3.96
N PRO A 110 8.15 4.27 5.16
CA PRO A 110 9.32 4.29 6.02
C PRO A 110 10.52 3.53 5.43
N SER A 111 11.69 3.69 6.06
CA SER A 111 12.81 2.78 5.84
C SER A 111 12.47 1.38 6.35
N GLY A 112 12.84 0.33 5.62
CA GLY A 112 12.67 -1.03 6.12
C GLY A 112 12.73 -2.13 5.07
N GLU A 113 12.42 -3.34 5.53
CA GLU A 113 12.17 -4.49 4.66
C GLU A 113 10.71 -4.50 4.19
N TYR A 114 10.53 -4.72 2.90
CA TYR A 114 9.26 -4.79 2.22
C TYR A 114 9.16 -6.09 1.43
N THR A 115 7.95 -6.54 1.18
CA THR A 115 7.64 -7.54 0.17
C THR A 115 7.05 -6.83 -1.03
N ALA A 116 7.71 -6.96 -2.18
CA ALA A 116 7.20 -6.53 -3.47
C ALA A 116 6.52 -7.73 -4.15
N ASP A 117 5.27 -7.55 -4.56
CA ASP A 117 4.47 -8.61 -5.15
C ASP A 117 3.71 -8.16 -6.39
N VAL A 118 3.42 -9.14 -7.24
CA VAL A 118 2.50 -9.00 -8.36
C VAL A 118 1.53 -10.16 -8.32
N THR A 119 0.25 -9.82 -8.21
CA THR A 119 -0.83 -10.77 -8.04
C THR A 119 -1.84 -10.68 -9.17
N PHE A 120 -2.06 -11.80 -9.86
CA PHE A 120 -3.20 -11.98 -10.75
C PHE A 120 -4.39 -12.51 -9.95
N TYR A 121 -5.52 -11.79 -10.04
CA TYR A 121 -6.78 -12.20 -9.44
C TYR A 121 -7.75 -12.70 -10.52
N PRO A 122 -8.22 -13.96 -10.49
CA PRO A 122 -9.18 -14.50 -11.45
C PRO A 122 -10.42 -13.64 -11.66
N ARG A 123 -10.95 -13.06 -10.59
CA ARG A 123 -12.17 -12.25 -10.66
C ARG A 123 -12.01 -10.96 -11.45
N TRP A 124 -10.80 -10.41 -11.55
CA TRP A 124 -10.55 -9.10 -12.15
C TRP A 124 -9.60 -9.18 -13.34
N GLY A 125 -8.47 -9.85 -13.17
CA GLY A 125 -7.46 -10.04 -14.22
C GLY A 125 -7.97 -10.83 -15.41
N ALA A 126 -8.95 -11.71 -15.19
CA ALA A 126 -9.54 -12.53 -16.23
C ALA A 126 -10.75 -11.87 -16.92
N GLU A 127 -11.56 -11.08 -16.19
CA GLU A 127 -12.71 -10.36 -16.77
C GLU A 127 -12.27 -9.40 -17.89
N ASN A 128 -11.11 -8.75 -17.70
CA ASN A 128 -10.48 -7.83 -18.66
C ASN A 128 -9.41 -8.51 -19.55
N GLY A 129 -9.25 -9.82 -19.41
CA GLY A 129 -8.23 -10.61 -20.10
C GLY A 129 -8.73 -11.30 -21.38
N THR A 130 -7.87 -12.13 -21.97
CA THR A 130 -8.23 -13.02 -23.08
C THR A 130 -9.19 -14.13 -22.64
N GLU A 131 -9.88 -14.78 -23.59
CA GLU A 131 -10.73 -15.94 -23.28
C GLU A 131 -9.94 -17.08 -22.62
N GLN A 132 -8.65 -17.21 -22.95
CA GLN A 132 -7.75 -18.16 -22.30
C GLN A 132 -7.48 -17.78 -20.84
N ALA A 133 -7.20 -16.50 -20.56
CA ALA A 133 -6.99 -16.03 -19.19
C ALA A 133 -8.24 -16.22 -18.30
N LYS A 134 -9.45 -16.14 -18.88
CA LYS A 134 -10.74 -16.44 -18.19
C LYS A 134 -10.85 -17.86 -17.65
N THR A 135 -10.03 -18.78 -18.12
CA THR A 135 -10.02 -20.17 -17.62
C THR A 135 -9.24 -20.32 -16.33
N ILE A 136 -8.43 -19.34 -15.94
CA ILE A 136 -7.63 -19.35 -14.71
C ILE A 136 -8.55 -19.14 -13.50
N GLN A 137 -8.64 -20.14 -12.62
CA GLN A 137 -9.57 -20.13 -11.48
C GLN A 137 -8.93 -19.76 -10.14
N HIS A 138 -7.59 -19.70 -10.09
CA HIS A 138 -6.82 -19.46 -8.86
C HIS A 138 -5.93 -18.23 -9.00
N GLU A 139 -5.64 -17.62 -7.86
CA GLU A 139 -4.69 -16.50 -7.79
C GLU A 139 -3.29 -17.01 -8.13
N ILE A 140 -2.54 -16.18 -8.86
CA ILE A 140 -1.14 -16.44 -9.20
C ILE A 140 -0.34 -15.26 -8.67
N ILE A 141 0.66 -15.54 -7.84
CA ILE A 141 1.40 -14.54 -7.10
C ILE A 141 2.89 -14.76 -7.35
N GLY A 142 3.59 -13.70 -7.75
CA GLY A 142 5.04 -13.62 -7.64
C GLY A 142 5.40 -12.59 -6.58
N ALA A 143 6.32 -12.93 -5.68
CA ALA A 143 6.73 -12.04 -4.60
C ALA A 143 8.24 -12.16 -4.33
N VAL A 144 8.85 -11.04 -3.93
CA VAL A 144 10.26 -10.97 -3.58
C VAL A 144 10.46 -9.87 -2.52
N ASP A 145 11.39 -10.09 -1.61
CA ASP A 145 11.72 -9.08 -0.61
C ASP A 145 12.63 -7.99 -1.19
N VAL A 146 12.42 -6.75 -0.73
CA VAL A 146 13.21 -5.57 -1.11
C VAL A 146 13.41 -4.68 0.11
N THR A 147 14.55 -3.98 0.17
CA THR A 147 14.81 -2.99 1.21
C THR A 147 14.71 -1.59 0.64
N LEU A 148 13.97 -0.72 1.31
CA LEU A 148 13.82 0.70 0.95
C LEU A 148 14.44 1.59 2.03
N SER A 149 15.06 2.69 1.60
CA SER A 149 15.52 3.76 2.49
C SER A 149 14.35 4.64 2.96
N GLY A 150 13.27 4.73 2.20
CA GLY A 150 12.04 5.43 2.55
C GLY A 150 12.22 6.85 3.05
N SER A 151 11.36 7.24 3.99
CA SER A 151 11.36 8.56 4.65
C SER A 151 12.47 8.78 5.68
N GLY A 152 13.25 7.75 5.98
CA GLY A 152 14.25 7.77 7.04
C GLY A 152 13.69 7.41 8.42
N GLU A 153 12.36 7.41 8.59
CA GLU A 153 11.73 6.86 9.79
C GLU A 153 11.70 5.32 9.73
N ASN A 154 11.65 4.65 10.87
CA ASN A 154 11.44 3.21 10.92
C ASN A 154 9.96 2.83 11.02
N ARG A 155 9.66 1.53 10.88
CA ARG A 155 8.30 0.99 10.95
C ARG A 155 7.54 1.39 12.22
N ASP A 156 8.17 1.32 13.40
CA ASP A 156 7.49 1.61 14.66
C ASP A 156 7.12 3.10 14.76
N GLN A 157 7.97 3.98 14.24
CA GLN A 157 7.68 5.42 14.14
C GLN A 157 6.51 5.67 13.17
N ALA A 158 6.52 5.02 12.01
CA ALA A 158 5.42 5.12 11.05
C ALA A 158 4.09 4.60 11.63
N ASP A 159 4.10 3.50 12.39
CA ASP A 159 2.89 2.97 13.03
C ASP A 159 2.37 3.94 14.11
N GLN A 160 3.25 4.49 14.96
CA GLN A 160 2.87 5.51 15.94
C GLN A 160 2.24 6.74 15.28
N ARG A 161 2.86 7.24 14.20
CA ARG A 161 2.31 8.31 13.39
C ARG A 161 0.91 7.96 12.88
N ASN A 162 0.75 6.80 12.26
CA ASN A 162 -0.51 6.40 11.66
C ASN A 162 -1.62 6.23 12.72
N VAL A 163 -1.29 5.71 13.90
CA VAL A 163 -2.21 5.61 15.05
C VAL A 163 -2.66 7.00 15.52
N ALA A 164 -1.73 7.95 15.65
CA ALA A 164 -2.01 9.32 16.04
C ALA A 164 -2.90 10.04 15.01
N GLN A 165 -2.57 9.91 13.72
CA GLN A 165 -3.34 10.46 12.61
C GLN A 165 -4.76 9.90 12.58
N LYS A 166 -4.89 8.57 12.67
CA LYS A 166 -6.20 7.89 12.72
C LYS A 166 -7.05 8.39 13.89
N TRP A 167 -6.44 8.56 15.07
CA TRP A 167 -7.15 9.09 16.22
C TRP A 167 -7.74 10.48 15.94
N VAL A 168 -6.99 11.39 15.31
CA VAL A 168 -7.53 12.73 14.95
C VAL A 168 -8.65 12.61 13.93
N MET A 169 -8.49 11.80 12.89
CA MET A 169 -9.53 11.58 11.88
C MET A 169 -10.84 11.06 12.49
N GLU A 170 -10.77 10.23 13.53
CA GLU A 170 -11.93 9.63 14.19
C GLU A 170 -12.54 10.49 15.30
N ASN A 171 -11.74 11.33 15.98
CA ASN A 171 -12.14 11.99 17.22
C ASN A 171 -12.15 13.52 17.16
N VAL A 172 -11.51 14.12 16.16
CA VAL A 172 -11.35 15.57 16.06
C VAL A 172 -12.10 16.10 14.85
N SER A 173 -13.08 16.97 15.13
CA SER A 173 -13.90 17.63 14.12
C SER A 173 -13.94 19.13 14.36
N VAL A 174 -14.50 19.88 13.41
CA VAL A 174 -14.69 21.33 13.57
C VAL A 174 -15.55 21.60 14.81
N GLY A 175 -15.07 22.44 15.71
CA GLY A 175 -15.72 22.75 16.98
C GLY A 175 -15.28 21.89 18.17
N THR A 176 -14.45 20.86 17.97
CA THR A 176 -13.82 20.13 19.08
C THR A 176 -13.05 21.12 19.96
N ALA A 177 -13.27 21.09 21.28
CA ALA A 177 -12.55 21.97 22.20
C ALA A 177 -11.04 21.67 22.16
N TRP A 178 -10.22 22.71 22.10
CA TRP A 178 -8.77 22.56 22.17
C TRP A 178 -8.37 22.22 23.61
N ASN A 179 -7.76 21.04 23.76
CA ASN A 179 -7.18 20.55 25.01
C ASN A 179 -5.73 20.16 24.76
N GLU A 180 -4.81 21.09 25.01
CA GLU A 180 -3.39 20.92 24.73
C GLU A 180 -2.82 19.60 25.28
N ASP A 181 -3.10 19.28 26.55
CA ASP A 181 -2.61 18.08 27.21
C ASP A 181 -3.07 16.80 26.50
N GLN A 182 -4.32 16.75 26.05
CA GLN A 182 -4.86 15.60 25.34
C GLN A 182 -4.17 15.40 23.98
N PHE A 183 -3.97 16.48 23.24
CA PHE A 183 -3.33 16.42 21.93
C PHE A 183 -1.85 16.06 22.07
N VAL A 184 -1.14 16.65 23.04
CA VAL A 184 0.27 16.32 23.33
C VAL A 184 0.43 14.88 23.78
N GLN A 185 -0.48 14.36 24.62
CA GLN A 185 -0.44 12.97 25.04
C GLN A 185 -0.61 11.99 23.87
N ARG A 186 -1.37 12.37 22.83
CA ARG A 186 -1.71 11.50 21.70
C ARG A 186 -0.74 11.60 20.53
N MET A 187 -0.13 12.76 20.34
CA MET A 187 0.60 13.11 19.10
C MET A 187 2.01 13.66 19.36
N GLY A 188 2.43 13.74 20.62
CA GLY A 188 3.73 14.29 21.00
C GLY A 188 3.73 15.82 21.11
N PRO A 189 4.92 16.44 21.29
CA PRO A 189 5.05 17.89 21.35
C PRO A 189 4.68 18.53 20.00
N PHE A 190 4.27 19.80 20.05
CA PHE A 190 3.96 20.58 18.85
C PHE A 190 4.84 21.82 18.70
N GLU A 191 4.91 22.31 17.47
CA GLU A 191 5.42 23.60 17.08
C GLU A 191 4.24 24.54 16.77
N LYS A 192 4.20 25.69 17.46
CA LYS A 192 3.14 26.68 17.29
C LYS A 192 3.56 27.75 16.29
N SER A 193 2.73 27.99 15.29
CA SER A 193 2.90 29.07 14.31
C SER A 193 1.60 29.85 14.11
N ALA A 194 1.68 30.99 13.44
CA ALA A 194 0.51 31.76 13.06
C ALA A 194 -0.20 31.06 11.89
N SER A 195 -1.52 30.88 11.99
CA SER A 195 -2.32 30.41 10.85
C SER A 195 -2.52 31.55 9.83
N THR A 196 -2.63 31.19 8.54
CA THR A 196 -3.06 32.13 7.50
C THR A 196 -4.55 32.44 7.58
N LEU A 197 -5.32 31.66 8.33
CA LEU A 197 -6.68 32.00 8.73
C LEU A 197 -6.65 33.05 9.84
N ASN A 198 -7.30 34.20 9.60
CA ASN A 198 -7.35 35.26 10.58
C ASN A 198 -7.94 34.75 11.91
N LEU A 199 -7.39 35.19 13.05
CA LEU A 199 -7.78 34.78 14.40
C LEU A 199 -7.59 33.29 14.73
N HIS A 200 -6.71 32.59 14.01
CA HIS A 200 -6.34 31.20 14.31
C HIS A 200 -4.85 31.08 14.61
N ASP A 201 -4.48 30.00 15.29
CA ASP A 201 -3.12 29.53 15.50
C ASP A 201 -3.01 28.11 14.89
N ALA A 202 -1.83 27.77 14.35
CA ALA A 202 -1.53 26.45 13.81
C ALA A 202 -0.58 25.72 14.76
N PHE A 203 -0.91 24.47 15.08
CA PHE A 203 -0.15 23.59 15.99
C PHE A 203 0.28 22.35 15.21
N PHE A 204 1.52 22.36 14.72
CA PHE A 204 2.09 21.25 13.97
C PHE A 204 2.71 20.23 14.93
N PHE A 205 2.34 18.96 14.80
CA PHE A 205 2.85 17.84 15.59
C PHE A 205 3.79 17.01 14.71
N PRO A 206 5.12 17.15 14.84
CA PRO A 206 6.07 16.52 13.91
C PRO A 206 5.99 14.99 13.92
N GLU A 207 5.77 14.37 15.09
CA GLU A 207 5.69 12.91 15.22
C GLU A 207 4.43 12.32 14.58
N ALA A 208 3.32 13.08 14.59
CA ALA A 208 2.09 12.69 13.93
C ALA A 208 2.02 13.18 12.46
N ASP A 209 3.01 13.95 12.01
CA ASP A 209 3.03 14.66 10.73
C ASP A 209 1.67 15.31 10.41
N MET A 210 1.19 16.13 11.34
CA MET A 210 -0.17 16.68 11.26
C MET A 210 -0.28 18.02 11.96
N THR A 211 -1.03 18.95 11.36
CA THR A 211 -1.31 20.27 11.92
C THR A 211 -2.77 20.38 12.36
N ILE A 212 -2.98 20.88 13.58
CA ILE A 212 -4.29 21.28 14.09
C ILE A 212 -4.39 22.80 14.06
N VAL A 213 -5.41 23.33 13.39
CA VAL A 213 -5.68 24.77 13.34
C VAL A 213 -6.79 25.10 14.33
N VAL A 214 -6.49 26.00 15.27
CA VAL A 214 -7.37 26.31 16.40
C VAL A 214 -7.75 27.79 16.36
N SER A 215 -9.04 28.07 16.56
CA SER A 215 -9.52 29.44 16.66
C SER A 215 -9.19 30.03 18.04
N ARG A 216 -8.58 31.22 18.03
CA ARG A 216 -8.25 31.98 19.25
C ARG A 216 -9.49 32.54 19.96
N VAL A 217 -10.61 32.66 19.26
CA VAL A 217 -11.83 33.31 19.79
C VAL A 217 -12.62 32.36 20.68
N ASN A 218 -12.80 31.12 20.23
CA ASN A 218 -13.63 30.13 20.91
C ASN A 218 -12.83 28.94 21.46
N ASN A 219 -11.50 28.92 21.26
CA ASN A 219 -10.60 27.85 21.69
C ASN A 219 -11.06 26.46 21.20
N THR A 220 -11.49 26.37 19.93
CA THR A 220 -11.90 25.12 19.29
C THR A 220 -11.11 24.87 18.01
N VAL A 221 -10.96 23.61 17.65
CA VAL A 221 -10.42 23.18 16.37
C VAL A 221 -11.29 23.71 15.24
N ALA A 222 -10.67 24.42 14.31
CA ALA A 222 -11.29 24.90 13.09
C ALA A 222 -11.09 23.91 11.93
N THR A 223 -9.91 23.29 11.84
CA THR A 223 -9.60 22.23 10.87
C THR A 223 -8.31 21.51 11.25
N TRP A 224 -7.96 20.46 10.50
CA TRP A 224 -6.68 19.76 10.59
C TRP A 224 -6.19 19.37 9.19
N ARG A 225 -4.88 19.15 9.06
CA ARG A 225 -4.20 18.76 7.81
C ARG A 225 -3.07 17.80 8.11
N PHE A 226 -2.82 16.84 7.22
CA PHE A 226 -1.53 16.14 7.18
C PHE A 226 -0.42 17.13 6.84
N GLY A 227 0.78 16.88 7.37
CA GLY A 227 1.94 17.72 7.19
C GLY A 227 1.93 19.01 8.03
N GLU A 228 3.01 19.76 7.89
CA GLU A 228 3.10 21.13 8.34
C GLU A 228 2.22 22.03 7.46
N ALA A 229 1.22 22.67 8.06
CA ALA A 229 0.26 23.49 7.34
C ALA A 229 -0.17 24.71 8.15
N THR A 230 -0.58 25.77 7.45
CA THR A 230 -1.04 27.01 8.10
C THR A 230 -2.55 27.27 7.91
N HIS A 231 -3.29 26.41 7.20
CA HIS A 231 -4.73 26.57 6.87
C HIS A 231 -5.48 25.26 6.57
#